data_AF-A0A7V9UKY0-F1
#
_entry.id   AF-A0A7V9UKY0-F1
#
_cell.length_a   1.000
_cell.length_b   1.000
_cell.length_c   1.000
_cell.angle_alpha   90.00
_cell.angle_beta   90.00
_cell.angle_gamma   90.00
#
_symmetry.space_group_name_H-M   'P 1'
#
loop_
_entity.id
_entity.type
_entity.pdbx_description
1 polymer ?
#
loop_
_entity_poly.entity_id
_entity_poly.type
_entity_poly.pdbx_seq_one_letter_code
_entity_poly.pdbx_strand_id
1 'polypeptide(L)'
;MYCPKCGANQSDELRFCNLCGANLYAVRQVVDTRETDEKSEKYDWSKTWVAEMLISEDERKRRKQEFERQQGITPDVKRANEVKGGIITSCVGIGLMIFLYVFMQGLIKSGVIPAHVAVILSHVWIAGVLPFFVGIGLTINGLFVGKRLDKGAGRELPARPDSLESDIKHLSLRPADTTEFITPNFSVTEDTTKHLRSTGQKH
;
A
#
# COMPACT_ATOMS: atom_id res chain seq x y z
N MET A 1 47.28 14.75 -9.03
CA MET A 1 46.19 15.34 -9.83
C MET A 1 46.73 16.28 -10.91
N TYR A 2 46.00 16.44 -12.01
CA TYR A 2 46.38 17.37 -13.09
C TYR A 2 45.83 18.78 -12.87
N CYS A 3 46.65 19.81 -13.09
CA CYS A 3 46.19 21.20 -13.06
C CYS A 3 45.50 21.57 -14.38
N PRO A 4 44.22 22.03 -14.37
CA PRO A 4 43.49 22.31 -15.60
C PRO A 4 43.97 23.57 -16.34
N LYS A 5 44.77 24.44 -15.69
CA LYS A 5 45.29 25.67 -16.32
C LYS A 5 46.59 25.46 -17.08
N CYS A 6 47.53 24.69 -16.53
CA CYS A 6 48.87 24.54 -17.11
C CYS A 6 49.24 23.10 -17.45
N GLY A 7 48.37 22.12 -17.18
CA GLY A 7 48.61 20.71 -17.49
C GLY A 7 49.67 20.03 -16.62
N ALA A 8 50.23 20.73 -15.63
CA ALA A 8 51.22 20.14 -14.76
C ALA A 8 50.61 19.05 -13.86
N ASN A 9 51.30 17.92 -13.76
CA ASN A 9 50.97 16.90 -12.78
C ASN A 9 51.50 17.34 -11.41
N GLN A 10 50.63 17.36 -10.41
CA GLN A 10 50.95 17.80 -9.05
C GLN A 10 50.59 16.69 -8.06
N SER A 11 51.29 16.64 -6.93
CA SER A 11 50.92 15.74 -5.85
C SER A 11 49.56 16.15 -5.27
N ASP A 12 48.84 15.14 -4.81
CA ASP A 12 47.45 15.26 -4.34
C ASP A 12 47.33 16.04 -3.01
N GLU A 13 48.43 16.37 -2.35
CA GLU A 13 48.40 17.11 -1.08
C GLU A 13 48.47 18.63 -1.26
N LEU A 14 48.82 19.11 -2.45
CA LEU A 14 49.02 20.53 -2.73
C LEU A 14 47.68 21.25 -3.01
N ARG A 15 47.44 22.35 -2.28
CA ARG A 15 46.24 23.19 -2.47
C ARG A 15 46.34 24.10 -3.70
N PHE A 16 47.55 24.39 -4.16
CA PHE A 16 47.81 25.26 -5.30
C PHE A 16 48.84 24.63 -6.23
N CYS A 17 48.76 24.93 -7.53
CA CYS A 17 49.74 24.48 -8.52
C CYS A 17 51.06 25.25 -8.36
N ASN A 18 52.17 24.52 -8.26
CA ASN A 18 53.50 25.13 -8.09
C ASN A 18 54.00 25.91 -9.31
N LEU A 19 53.39 25.70 -10.49
CA LEU A 19 53.81 26.34 -11.75
C LEU A 19 52.98 27.57 -12.10
N CYS A 20 51.65 27.54 -11.87
CA CYS A 20 50.76 28.63 -12.29
C CYS A 20 49.94 29.24 -11.14
N GLY A 21 50.07 28.73 -9.91
CA GLY A 21 49.35 29.24 -8.73
C GLY A 21 47.85 28.93 -8.70
N ALA A 22 47.31 28.15 -9.65
CA ALA A 22 45.90 27.80 -9.67
C ALA A 22 45.48 27.00 -8.43
N ASN A 23 44.32 27.32 -7.86
CA ASN A 23 43.75 26.60 -6.72
C ASN A 23 43.20 25.23 -7.17
N LEU A 24 43.80 24.17 -6.63
CA LEU A 24 43.50 22.77 -6.96
C LEU A 24 42.41 22.17 -6.06
N TYR A 25 42.09 22.82 -4.93
CA TYR A 25 41.12 22.34 -3.95
C TYR A 25 39.70 22.25 -4.54
N ALA A 26 39.29 23.24 -5.33
CA ALA A 26 37.97 23.23 -5.99
C ALA A 26 37.85 22.12 -7.03
N VAL A 27 38.93 21.78 -7.72
CA VAL A 27 38.95 20.71 -8.72
C VAL A 27 38.78 19.35 -8.03
N ARG A 28 39.45 19.13 -6.89
CA ARG A 28 39.28 17.92 -6.09
C ARG A 28 37.83 17.72 -5.63
N GLN A 29 37.18 18.77 -5.12
CA GLN A 29 35.81 18.66 -4.64
C GLN A 29 34.81 18.19 -5.72
N VAL A 30 35.05 18.57 -6.99
CA VAL A 30 34.24 18.16 -8.15
C VAL A 30 34.56 16.73 -8.61
N VAL A 31 35.81 16.28 -8.46
CA VAL A 31 36.19 14.90 -8.78
C VAL A 31 35.64 13.93 -7.74
N ASP A 32 35.77 14.26 -6.45
CA ASP A 32 35.27 13.41 -5.36
C ASP A 32 33.74 13.24 -5.39
N THR A 33 32.99 14.25 -5.84
CA THR A 33 31.52 14.13 -5.99
C THR A 33 31.11 13.21 -7.15
N ARG A 34 31.92 13.13 -8.21
CA ARG A 34 31.64 12.22 -9.34
C ARG A 34 31.83 10.75 -8.99
N GLU A 35 32.81 10.41 -8.16
CA GLU A 35 33.03 9.02 -7.74
C GLU A 35 31.91 8.48 -6.83
N THR A 36 31.24 9.36 -6.07
CA THR A 36 30.07 8.97 -5.27
C THR A 36 28.81 8.72 -6.11
N ASP A 37 28.66 9.36 -7.28
CA ASP A 37 27.49 9.19 -8.15
C ASP A 37 27.55 7.88 -8.97
N GLU A 38 28.74 7.36 -9.28
CA GLU A 38 28.92 6.08 -10.01
C GLU A 38 28.36 4.86 -9.25
N LYS A 39 28.19 4.93 -7.92
CA LYS A 39 27.52 3.88 -7.13
C LYS A 39 26.01 4.03 -7.05
N SER A 40 25.44 5.15 -7.50
CA SER A 40 24.00 5.44 -7.44
C SER A 40 23.26 5.29 -8.78
N GLU A 41 23.99 5.16 -9.90
CA GLU A 41 23.42 5.11 -11.26
C GLU A 41 23.33 3.71 -11.88
N LYS A 42 22.95 2.69 -11.10
CA LYS A 42 22.07 1.64 -11.67
C LYS A 42 20.63 2.07 -11.44
N TYR A 43 20.26 3.11 -12.17
CA TYR A 43 18.87 3.51 -12.35
C TYR A 43 18.15 2.32 -12.97
N ASP A 44 17.40 1.62 -12.13
CA ASP A 44 16.77 0.34 -12.40
C ASP A 44 15.56 0.60 -13.32
N TRP A 45 15.81 0.87 -14.61
CA TRP A 45 14.78 1.06 -15.65
C TRP A 45 13.84 -0.16 -15.75
N SER A 46 14.25 -1.31 -15.23
CA SER A 46 13.42 -2.50 -15.03
C SER A 46 12.32 -2.35 -13.97
N LYS A 47 12.37 -1.36 -13.09
CA LYS A 47 11.40 -1.18 -11.98
C LYS A 47 10.34 -0.12 -12.20
N THR A 48 10.43 0.67 -13.27
CA THR A 48 9.52 1.82 -13.48
C THR A 48 8.62 1.57 -14.68
N TRP A 49 7.51 0.86 -14.42
CA TRP A 49 6.26 0.84 -15.22
C TRP A 49 6.29 0.24 -16.65
N VAL A 50 7.33 0.47 -17.46
CA VAL A 50 7.39 -0.03 -18.86
C VAL A 50 7.57 -1.54 -18.92
N ALA A 51 8.41 -2.11 -18.04
CA ALA A 51 8.57 -3.55 -17.92
C ALA A 51 7.27 -4.24 -17.48
N GLU A 52 6.48 -3.59 -16.62
CA GLU A 52 5.19 -4.12 -16.20
C GLU A 52 4.17 -4.09 -17.35
N MET A 53 4.23 -3.07 -18.21
CA MET A 53 3.34 -2.92 -19.37
C MET A 53 3.65 -3.90 -20.52
N LEU A 54 4.89 -4.41 -20.61
CA LEU A 54 5.30 -5.42 -21.61
C LEU A 54 5.06 -6.88 -21.18
N ILE A 55 4.74 -7.13 -19.91
CA ILE A 55 4.32 -8.46 -19.45
C ILE A 55 2.98 -8.79 -20.10
N SER A 56 2.96 -9.87 -20.88
CA SER A 56 1.75 -10.37 -21.56
C SER A 56 0.58 -10.56 -20.58
N GLU A 57 -0.65 -10.35 -21.04
CA GLU A 57 -1.84 -10.52 -20.19
C GLU A 57 -1.92 -11.92 -19.55
N ASP A 58 -1.38 -12.93 -20.23
CA ASP A 58 -1.38 -14.32 -19.77
C ASP A 58 -0.42 -14.54 -18.59
N GLU A 59 0.76 -13.91 -18.58
CA GLU A 59 1.65 -13.94 -17.42
C GLU A 59 1.05 -13.19 -16.22
N ARG A 60 0.34 -12.08 -16.44
CA ARG A 60 -0.39 -11.39 -15.36
C ARG A 60 -1.48 -12.27 -14.76
N LYS A 61 -2.23 -13.02 -15.59
CA LYS A 61 -3.25 -13.96 -15.10
C LYS A 61 -2.62 -15.09 -14.28
N ARG A 62 -1.51 -15.67 -14.73
CA ARG A 62 -0.79 -16.71 -13.97
C ARG A 62 -0.28 -16.21 -12.63
N ARG A 63 0.41 -15.07 -12.59
CA ARG A 63 0.89 -14.47 -11.33
C ARG A 63 -0.26 -14.13 -10.39
N LYS A 64 -1.37 -13.63 -10.93
CA LYS A 64 -2.55 -13.32 -10.13
C LYS A 64 -3.17 -14.59 -9.53
N GLN A 65 -3.23 -15.69 -10.28
CA GLN A 65 -3.70 -16.98 -9.75
C GLN A 65 -2.77 -17.56 -8.68
N GLU A 66 -1.45 -17.44 -8.86
CA GLU A 66 -0.46 -17.86 -7.85
C GLU A 66 -0.57 -17.01 -6.59
N PHE A 67 -0.74 -15.70 -6.75
CA PHE A 67 -0.92 -14.77 -5.64
C PHE A 67 -2.25 -15.02 -4.91
N GLU A 68 -3.33 -15.30 -5.63
CA GLU A 68 -4.63 -15.70 -5.07
C GLU A 68 -4.51 -17.01 -4.26
N ARG A 69 -3.68 -17.96 -4.71
CA ARG A 69 -3.36 -19.18 -3.94
C ARG A 69 -2.55 -18.88 -2.68
N GLN A 70 -1.53 -18.03 -2.78
CA GLN A 70 -0.66 -17.70 -1.63
C GLN A 70 -1.38 -16.87 -0.56
N GLN A 71 -2.23 -15.94 -0.98
CA GLN A 71 -2.98 -15.10 -0.05
C GLN A 71 -4.21 -15.80 0.55
N GLY A 72 -4.49 -17.04 0.14
CA GLY A 72 -5.65 -17.78 0.62
C GLY A 72 -6.95 -17.00 0.39
N ILE A 73 -7.03 -16.21 -0.70
CA ILE A 73 -8.23 -15.45 -1.02
C ILE A 73 -9.31 -16.46 -1.36
N THR A 74 -10.11 -16.82 -0.36
CA THR A 74 -11.29 -17.62 -0.59
C THR A 74 -12.26 -16.80 -1.44
N PRO A 75 -13.07 -17.45 -2.29
CA PRO A 75 -14.10 -16.77 -3.05
C PRO A 75 -15.04 -15.94 -2.15
N ASP A 76 -15.17 -16.30 -0.88
CA ASP A 76 -15.96 -15.57 0.12
C ASP A 76 -15.36 -14.21 0.49
N VAL A 77 -14.03 -14.08 0.62
CA VAL A 77 -13.39 -12.79 0.88
C VAL A 77 -13.59 -11.83 -0.30
N LYS A 78 -13.52 -12.35 -1.53
CA LYS A 78 -13.77 -11.54 -2.73
C LYS A 78 -15.20 -11.01 -2.77
N ARG A 79 -16.20 -11.85 -2.43
CA ARG A 79 -17.61 -11.44 -2.30
C ARG A 79 -17.78 -10.36 -1.24
N ALA A 80 -17.19 -10.56 -0.06
CA ALA A 80 -17.27 -9.59 1.02
C ALA A 80 -16.69 -8.23 0.60
N ASN A 81 -15.61 -8.23 -0.17
CA ASN A 81 -14.99 -7.00 -0.66
C ASN A 81 -15.83 -6.30 -1.74
N GLU A 82 -16.47 -7.05 -2.65
CA GLU A 82 -17.40 -6.47 -3.63
C GLU A 82 -18.64 -5.84 -2.97
N VAL A 83 -19.22 -6.54 -1.98
CA VAL A 83 -20.37 -6.01 -1.21
C VAL A 83 -19.96 -4.78 -0.40
N LYS A 84 -18.81 -4.81 0.28
CA LYS A 84 -18.26 -3.65 1.00
C LYS A 84 -18.03 -2.48 0.05
N GLY A 85 -17.47 -2.73 -1.13
CA GLY A 85 -17.25 -1.72 -2.16
C GLY A 85 -18.57 -1.06 -2.62
N GLY A 86 -19.61 -1.87 -2.86
CA GLY A 86 -20.94 -1.37 -3.21
C GLY A 86 -21.59 -0.52 -2.10
N ILE A 87 -21.47 -0.95 -0.84
CA ILE A 87 -21.98 -0.20 0.31
C ILE A 87 -21.25 1.15 0.44
N ILE A 88 -19.92 1.14 0.41
CA ILE A 88 -19.11 2.36 0.53
C ILE A 88 -19.47 3.35 -0.58
N THR A 89 -19.52 2.90 -1.84
CA THR A 89 -19.86 3.76 -2.98
C THR A 89 -21.28 4.30 -2.91
N SER A 90 -22.25 3.51 -2.42
CA SER A 90 -23.62 3.98 -2.21
C SER A 90 -23.71 5.06 -1.12
N CYS A 91 -22.99 4.88 0.00
CA CYS A 91 -22.91 5.87 1.07
C CYS A 91 -22.25 7.18 0.59
N VAL A 92 -21.18 7.07 -0.21
CA VAL A 92 -20.53 8.24 -0.83
C VAL A 92 -21.51 8.98 -1.75
N GLY A 93 -22.30 8.26 -2.55
CA GLY A 93 -23.35 8.86 -3.39
C GLY A 93 -24.37 9.65 -2.58
N ILE A 94 -24.92 9.05 -1.51
CA ILE A 94 -25.88 9.74 -0.62
C ILE A 94 -25.24 10.98 0.02
N GLY A 95 -24.02 10.86 0.53
CA GLY A 95 -23.29 11.99 1.12
C GLY A 95 -23.11 13.14 0.13
N LEU A 96 -22.73 12.83 -1.10
CA LEU A 96 -22.55 13.80 -2.18
C LEU A 96 -23.88 14.46 -2.59
N MET A 97 -24.98 13.70 -2.62
CA MET A 97 -26.32 14.26 -2.86
C MET A 97 -26.73 15.26 -1.78
N ILE A 98 -26.59 14.89 -0.50
CA ILE A 98 -26.94 15.76 0.64
C ILE A 98 -26.05 16.99 0.66
N PHE A 99 -24.73 16.81 0.49
CA PHE A 99 -23.76 17.89 0.48
C PHE A 99 -24.07 18.92 -0.61
N LEU A 100 -24.23 18.47 -1.86
CA LEU A 100 -24.53 19.36 -2.98
C LEU A 100 -25.89 20.04 -2.81
N TYR A 101 -26.90 19.35 -2.28
CA TYR A 101 -28.21 19.95 -2.01
C TYR A 101 -28.10 21.11 -1.02
N VAL A 102 -27.47 20.88 0.15
CA VAL A 102 -27.32 21.91 1.19
C VAL A 102 -26.43 23.06 0.69
N PHE A 103 -25.33 22.73 0.01
CA PHE A 103 -24.40 23.71 -0.53
C PHE A 103 -25.07 24.63 -1.56
N MET A 104 -25.82 24.07 -2.51
CA MET A 104 -26.53 24.86 -3.53
C MET A 104 -27.65 25.71 -2.93
N GLN A 105 -28.37 25.21 -1.91
CA GLN A 105 -29.33 26.05 -1.18
C GLN A 105 -28.66 27.22 -0.47
N GLY A 106 -27.49 27.02 0.11
CA GLY A 106 -26.70 28.09 0.72
C GLY A 106 -26.33 29.18 -0.30
N LEU A 107 -25.88 28.77 -1.49
CA LEU A 107 -25.55 29.69 -2.58
C LEU A 107 -26.77 30.46 -3.08
N ILE A 108 -27.92 29.80 -3.25
CA ILE A 108 -29.16 30.47 -3.69
C ILE A 108 -29.62 31.49 -2.64
N LYS A 109 -29.55 31.15 -1.35
CA LYS A 109 -29.92 32.06 -0.25
C LYS A 109 -28.97 33.24 -0.08
N SER A 110 -27.75 33.18 -0.62
CA SER A 110 -26.78 34.28 -0.56
C SER A 110 -27.20 35.51 -1.38
N GLY A 111 -28.14 35.35 -2.34
CA GLY A 111 -28.66 36.46 -3.14
C GLY A 111 -27.74 36.95 -4.27
N VAL A 112 -26.54 36.36 -4.43
CA VAL A 112 -25.56 36.76 -5.46
C VAL A 112 -25.94 36.26 -6.86
N ILE A 113 -26.78 35.21 -6.94
CA ILE A 113 -27.02 34.47 -8.18
C ILE A 113 -28.34 34.91 -8.84
N PRO A 114 -28.35 35.21 -10.16
CA PRO A 114 -29.57 35.57 -10.87
C PRO A 114 -30.57 34.40 -10.94
N ALA A 115 -31.87 34.71 -10.92
CA ALA A 115 -32.95 33.74 -10.77
C ALA A 115 -32.94 32.59 -11.82
N HIS A 116 -32.49 32.87 -13.05
CA HIS A 116 -32.42 31.85 -14.10
C HIS A 116 -31.35 30.78 -13.82
N VAL A 117 -30.24 31.13 -13.16
CA VAL A 117 -29.15 30.21 -12.81
C VAL A 117 -29.52 29.38 -11.57
N ALA A 118 -30.32 29.95 -10.66
CA ALA A 118 -30.76 29.26 -9.45
C ALA A 118 -31.55 27.97 -9.74
N VAL A 119 -32.32 27.94 -10.83
CA VAL A 119 -33.07 26.74 -11.27
C VAL A 119 -32.12 25.63 -11.71
N ILE A 120 -31.00 25.96 -12.35
CA ILE A 120 -30.02 24.96 -12.79
C ILE A 120 -29.25 24.44 -11.57
N LEU A 121 -28.82 25.33 -10.69
CA LEU A 121 -28.09 24.97 -9.47
C LEU A 121 -28.89 24.06 -8.53
N SER A 122 -30.22 24.23 -8.47
CA SER A 122 -31.07 23.39 -7.63
C SER A 122 -31.15 21.92 -8.08
N HIS A 123 -30.65 21.58 -9.27
CA HIS A 123 -30.63 20.22 -9.81
C HIS A 123 -29.25 19.56 -9.76
N VAL A 124 -28.19 20.27 -9.36
CA VAL A 124 -26.81 19.75 -9.37
C VAL A 124 -26.62 18.56 -8.42
N TRP A 125 -27.42 18.46 -7.35
CA TRP A 125 -27.39 17.31 -6.42
C TRP A 125 -27.71 15.97 -7.11
N ILE A 126 -28.37 15.98 -8.27
CA ILE A 126 -28.66 14.78 -9.07
C ILE A 126 -27.37 14.07 -9.50
N ALA A 127 -26.24 14.78 -9.58
CA ALA A 127 -24.95 14.16 -9.87
C ALA A 127 -24.57 13.03 -8.88
N GLY A 128 -25.03 13.11 -7.62
CA GLY A 128 -24.80 12.06 -6.62
C GLY A 128 -25.68 10.81 -6.77
N VAL A 129 -26.72 10.87 -7.61
CA VAL A 129 -27.58 9.73 -7.93
C VAL A 129 -26.81 8.65 -8.68
N LEU A 130 -25.91 9.05 -9.58
CA LEU A 130 -25.09 8.13 -10.38
C LEU A 130 -24.22 7.20 -9.50
N PRO A 131 -23.34 7.69 -8.61
CA PRO A 131 -22.54 6.83 -7.76
C PRO A 131 -23.39 6.00 -6.78
N PHE A 132 -24.56 6.50 -6.37
CA PHE A 132 -25.50 5.74 -5.56
C PHE A 132 -26.02 4.50 -6.29
N PHE A 133 -26.51 4.64 -7.53
CA PHE A 133 -26.96 3.51 -8.33
C PHE A 133 -25.83 2.55 -8.73
N VAL A 134 -24.63 3.06 -8.99
CA VAL A 134 -23.44 2.22 -9.21
C VAL A 134 -23.15 1.37 -7.97
N GLY A 135 -23.21 1.97 -6.78
CA GLY A 135 -23.03 1.24 -5.53
C GLY A 135 -24.08 0.15 -5.31
N ILE A 136 -25.36 0.45 -5.56
CA ILE A 136 -26.43 -0.55 -5.52
C ILE A 136 -26.15 -1.70 -6.51
N GLY A 137 -25.74 -1.39 -7.74
CA GLY A 137 -25.41 -2.39 -8.76
C GLY A 137 -24.31 -3.35 -8.30
N LEU A 138 -23.25 -2.82 -7.69
CA LEU A 138 -22.16 -3.62 -7.11
C LEU A 138 -22.64 -4.48 -5.94
N THR A 139 -23.47 -3.94 -5.06
CA THR A 139 -24.06 -4.70 -3.94
C THR A 139 -24.94 -5.85 -4.43
N ILE A 140 -25.81 -5.59 -5.41
CA ILE A 140 -26.68 -6.63 -6.00
C ILE A 140 -25.84 -7.70 -6.70
N ASN A 141 -24.81 -7.30 -7.46
CA ASN A 141 -23.93 -8.25 -8.14
C ASN A 141 -23.20 -9.15 -7.14
N GLY A 142 -22.61 -8.59 -6.08
CA GLY A 142 -21.94 -9.35 -5.02
C GLY A 142 -22.88 -10.34 -4.32
N LEU A 143 -24.14 -9.98 -4.11
CA LEU A 143 -25.15 -10.85 -3.51
C LEU A 143 -25.64 -11.98 -4.45
N PHE A 144 -25.82 -11.68 -5.75
CA PHE A 144 -26.32 -12.67 -6.71
C PHE A 144 -25.27 -13.72 -7.10
N VAL A 145 -24.02 -13.32 -7.24
CA VAL A 145 -22.91 -14.24 -7.56
C VAL A 145 -22.70 -15.23 -6.41
N GLY A 146 -22.83 -14.79 -5.16
CA GLY A 146 -22.71 -15.67 -3.99
C GLY A 146 -23.76 -16.79 -3.95
N LYS A 147 -25.03 -16.47 -4.25
CA LYS A 147 -26.13 -17.45 -4.22
C LYS A 147 -26.03 -18.54 -5.29
N ARG A 148 -25.31 -18.32 -6.40
CA ARG A 148 -25.15 -19.34 -7.46
C ARG A 148 -24.06 -20.37 -7.16
N LEU A 149 -23.02 -19.99 -6.43
CA LEU A 149 -21.89 -20.87 -6.11
C LEU A 149 -22.21 -21.88 -4.99
N ASP A 150 -22.95 -21.47 -3.96
CA ASP A 150 -23.33 -22.40 -2.87
C ASP A 150 -24.27 -23.51 -3.36
N LYS A 151 -25.09 -23.21 -4.38
CA LYS A 151 -25.96 -24.21 -5.04
C LYS A 151 -25.19 -25.20 -5.92
N GLY A 152 -23.97 -24.86 -6.36
CA GLY A 152 -23.08 -25.76 -7.10
C GLY A 152 -22.21 -26.62 -6.18
N ALA A 153 -21.66 -26.02 -5.12
CA ALA A 153 -20.77 -26.70 -4.17
C ALA A 153 -21.49 -27.74 -3.29
N GLY A 154 -22.80 -27.60 -3.07
CA GLY A 154 -23.61 -28.57 -2.33
C GLY A 154 -23.89 -29.90 -3.08
N ARG A 155 -23.45 -30.06 -4.33
CA ARG A 155 -23.77 -31.25 -5.16
C ARG A 155 -22.57 -32.16 -5.47
N GLU A 156 -21.37 -31.81 -5.04
CA GLU A 156 -20.13 -32.59 -5.30
C GLU A 156 -19.30 -32.85 -4.03
N LEU A 157 -19.93 -32.96 -2.86
CA LEU A 157 -19.37 -33.84 -1.85
C LEU A 157 -19.90 -35.25 -2.17
N PRO A 158 -19.10 -36.14 -2.80
CA PRO A 158 -19.48 -37.55 -2.86
C PRO A 158 -19.79 -37.97 -1.43
N ALA A 159 -20.94 -38.61 -1.25
CA ALA A 159 -21.36 -39.21 0.00
C ALA A 159 -20.13 -39.84 0.65
N ARG A 160 -19.63 -39.21 1.71
CA ARG A 160 -18.64 -39.81 2.57
C ARG A 160 -19.31 -41.09 3.06
N PRO A 161 -18.78 -42.29 2.76
CA PRO A 161 -19.44 -43.51 3.18
C PRO A 161 -19.52 -43.50 4.70
N ASP A 162 -20.76 -43.47 5.21
CA ASP A 162 -21.15 -43.65 6.60
C ASP A 162 -20.86 -45.10 7.06
N SER A 163 -19.61 -45.53 7.01
CA SER A 163 -19.22 -46.83 7.54
C SER A 163 -17.83 -46.77 8.17
N LEU A 164 -17.83 -46.93 9.50
CA LEU A 164 -16.72 -46.98 10.46
C LEU A 164 -16.14 -45.63 10.89
N GLU A 165 -16.71 -45.02 11.93
CA GLU A 165 -15.90 -44.57 13.09
C GLU A 165 -16.81 -44.24 14.30
N SER A 166 -17.69 -45.18 14.68
CA SER A 166 -18.38 -45.12 15.98
C SER A 166 -17.54 -45.76 17.09
N ASP A 167 -16.21 -45.55 17.09
CA ASP A 167 -15.30 -46.08 18.12
C ASP A 167 -14.08 -45.18 18.42
N ILE A 168 -14.22 -43.85 18.28
CA ILE A 168 -13.30 -42.90 18.92
C ILE A 168 -14.09 -42.05 19.91
N LYS A 169 -14.61 -42.72 20.95
CA LYS A 169 -14.74 -42.08 22.26
C LYS A 169 -13.35 -42.16 22.91
N HIS A 170 -12.81 -41.01 23.30
CA HIS A 170 -11.56 -40.86 24.07
C HIS A 170 -10.21 -41.00 23.33
N LEU A 171 -9.94 -40.09 22.39
CA LEU A 171 -8.60 -39.49 22.32
C LEU A 171 -8.70 -37.99 22.61
N SER A 172 -8.98 -37.69 23.88
CA SER A 172 -8.58 -36.42 24.46
C SER A 172 -7.05 -36.39 24.40
N LEU A 173 -6.50 -35.67 23.43
CA LEU A 173 -5.09 -35.33 23.43
C LEU A 173 -4.81 -34.67 24.78
N ARG A 174 -3.93 -35.30 25.57
CA ARG A 174 -3.42 -34.78 26.83
C ARG A 174 -2.93 -33.34 26.56
N PRO A 175 -3.32 -32.34 27.37
CA PRO A 175 -2.77 -30.99 27.22
C PRO A 175 -1.25 -31.09 27.19
N ALA A 176 -0.64 -30.41 26.23
CA ALA A 176 0.81 -30.41 26.06
C ALA A 176 1.46 -30.04 27.40
N ASP A 177 2.21 -30.99 27.95
CA ASP A 177 2.92 -30.83 29.20
C ASP A 177 4.10 -29.88 28.94
N THR A 178 3.88 -28.58 29.16
CA THR A 178 4.92 -27.55 28.94
C THR A 178 5.93 -27.49 30.09
N THR A 179 5.94 -28.47 30.99
CA THR A 179 6.87 -28.50 32.14
C THR A 179 8.27 -29.02 31.80
N GLU A 180 8.47 -29.56 30.59
CA GLU A 180 9.78 -30.06 30.13
C GLU A 180 10.53 -29.13 29.16
N PHE A 181 10.05 -27.90 28.95
CA PHE A 181 10.92 -26.88 28.38
C PHE A 181 11.94 -26.45 29.43
N ILE A 182 13.06 -27.17 29.41
CA ILE A 182 14.40 -26.76 29.82
C ILE A 182 14.47 -25.24 29.94
N THR A 183 14.78 -24.75 31.13
CA THR A 183 15.18 -23.36 31.36
C THR A 183 16.35 -23.01 30.45
N PRO A 184 16.19 -22.12 29.43
CA PRO A 184 17.35 -21.38 29.00
C PRO A 184 17.72 -20.45 30.15
N ASN A 185 18.89 -20.66 30.75
CA ASN A 185 19.62 -19.66 31.53
C ASN A 185 20.10 -18.51 30.63
N PHE A 186 19.20 -17.92 29.85
CA PHE A 186 19.44 -16.68 29.14
C PHE A 186 18.60 -15.59 29.81
N SER A 187 19.18 -15.11 30.90
CA SER A 187 18.94 -13.79 31.46
C SER A 187 19.19 -12.75 30.36
N VAL A 188 18.16 -12.42 29.60
CA VAL A 188 18.12 -11.17 28.85
C VAL A 188 17.78 -10.08 29.87
N THR A 189 18.81 -9.57 30.53
CA THR A 189 18.76 -8.25 31.18
C THR A 189 18.67 -7.22 30.05
N GLU A 190 17.46 -6.80 29.70
CA GLU A 190 17.27 -5.52 29.00
C GLU A 190 17.57 -4.38 29.98
N ASP A 191 18.87 -4.11 30.12
CA ASP A 191 19.43 -2.99 30.90
C ASP A 191 19.56 -1.74 30.02
N THR A 192 18.56 -1.46 29.17
CA THR A 192 18.59 -0.37 28.18
C THR A 192 17.50 0.69 28.40
N THR A 193 17.05 0.91 29.63
CA THR A 193 16.52 2.23 30.03
C THR A 193 17.64 3.11 30.54
N LYS A 194 18.37 3.71 29.59
CA LYS A 194 19.35 4.76 29.85
C LYS A 194 18.61 6.00 30.39
N HIS A 195 18.65 6.20 31.70
CA HIS A 195 18.16 7.43 32.33
C HIS A 195 18.90 8.65 31.76
N LEU A 196 18.16 9.60 31.18
CA LEU A 196 18.68 10.92 30.86
C LEU A 196 18.96 11.68 32.17
N ARG A 197 20.24 11.82 32.47
CA ARG A 197 20.77 12.66 33.54
C ARG A 197 20.50 14.13 33.18
N SER A 198 19.55 14.79 33.84
CA SER A 198 19.43 16.25 33.77
C SER A 198 20.49 16.88 34.69
N THR A 199 21.58 17.33 34.09
CA THR A 199 22.59 18.18 34.74
C THR A 199 22.58 19.55 34.09
N GLY A 200 22.45 20.60 34.91
CA GLY A 200 22.54 22.02 34.55
C GLY A 200 21.29 22.77 35.01
N GLN A 201 21.19 23.34 36.21
CA GLN A 201 22.06 24.28 36.94
C GLN A 201 22.14 25.67 36.28
N LYS A 202 21.76 26.68 37.09
CA LYS A 202 22.05 28.13 37.05
C LYS A 202 21.14 29.02 36.18
N HIS A 203 20.26 29.77 36.83
CA HIS A 203 20.54 31.13 37.30
C HIS A 203 19.59 31.54 38.41
#